data_AF-A0AA46TF07-F1
#
_entry.id   AF-A0AA46TF07-F1
#
_cell.length_a   1.000
_cell.length_b   1.000
_cell.length_c   1.000
_cell.angle_alpha   90.00
_cell.angle_beta   90.00
_cell.angle_gamma   90.00
#
_symmetry.space_group_name_H-M   'P 1'
#
loop_
_entity.id
_entity.type
_entity.pdbx_description
1 polymer ?
#
loop_
_entity_poly.entity_id
_entity_poly.type
_entity_poly.pdbx_seq_one_letter_code
_entity_poly.pdbx_strand_id
1 'polypeptide(L)' 'MGPDQQTGVWRPTDLDLTILRMLSRGHTIEYVARQVALSERTVRRRLRTIADDLGVDSSIEAIVHAVRAGLI' A
#
# COMPACT_ATOMS: atom_id res chain seq x y z
N MET A 1 -18.98 2.63 17.40
CA MET A 1 -19.05 2.95 15.95
C MET A 1 -17.71 3.61 15.61
N GLY A 2 -16.82 3.06 14.78
CA GLY A 2 -16.98 2.06 13.74
C GLY A 2 -16.49 0.64 14.07
N PRO A 3 -16.74 -0.30 13.13
CA PRO A 3 -16.72 -1.74 13.34
C PRO A 3 -15.37 -2.39 13.03
N ASP A 4 -15.16 -3.55 13.64
CA ASP A 4 -14.38 -4.69 13.14
C ASP A 4 -13.05 -4.38 12.43
N GLN A 5 -11.95 -4.48 13.21
CA GLN A 5 -10.62 -4.78 12.67
C GLN A 5 -10.62 -6.20 12.09
N GLN A 6 -11.31 -6.37 10.97
CA GLN A 6 -11.09 -7.49 10.08
C GLN A 6 -9.68 -7.32 9.52
N THR A 7 -8.69 -7.85 10.23
CA THR A 7 -7.42 -8.21 9.65
C THR A 7 -7.73 -9.31 8.62
N GLY A 8 -8.22 -8.89 7.44
CA GLY A 8 -7.99 -9.66 6.23
C GLY A 8 -6.50 -9.98 6.25
N VAL A 9 -6.15 -11.26 6.19
CA VAL A 9 -4.75 -11.67 6.20
C VAL A 9 -4.18 -11.29 4.84
N TRP A 10 -3.93 -9.99 4.66
CA TRP A 10 -3.24 -9.45 3.51
C TRP A 10 -1.82 -9.99 3.55
N ARG A 11 -1.45 -10.70 2.48
CA ARG A 11 -0.12 -11.27 2.30
C ARG A 11 0.60 -10.42 1.26
N PRO A 12 1.31 -9.36 1.69
CA PRO A 12 2.03 -8.51 0.76
C PRO A 12 3.11 -9.27 0.01
N THR A 13 3.29 -8.91 -1.25
CA THR A 13 4.52 -9.27 -1.98
C THR A 13 5.65 -8.29 -1.63
N ASP A 14 6.90 -8.66 -1.90
CA ASP A 14 8.05 -7.75 -1.69
C ASP A 14 7.91 -6.44 -2.44
N LEU A 15 7.29 -6.49 -3.63
CA LEU A 15 6.98 -5.31 -4.43
C LEU A 15 5.96 -4.39 -3.73
N ASP A 16 4.94 -4.95 -3.08
CA ASP A 16 3.95 -4.16 -2.32
C ASP A 16 4.62 -3.43 -1.17
N LEU A 17 5.44 -4.14 -0.39
CA LEU A 17 6.19 -3.54 0.71
C LEU A 17 7.14 -2.45 0.21
N THR A 18 7.80 -2.69 -0.93
CA THR A 18 8.72 -1.73 -1.56
C THR A 18 7.98 -0.45 -1.99
N ILE A 19 6.83 -0.59 -2.63
CA ILE A 19 5.98 0.55 -3.04
C ILE A 19 5.53 1.32 -1.79
N LEU A 20 4.95 0.66 -0.80
CA LEU A 20 4.42 1.32 0.40
C LEU A 20 5.52 2.00 1.21
N ARG A 21 6.70 1.38 1.32
CA ARG A 21 7.86 1.96 2.03
C ARG A 21 8.42 3.20 1.34
N MET A 22 8.42 3.26 0.01
CA MET A 22 8.84 4.49 -0.68
C MET A 22 7.81 5.59 -0.52
N LEU A 23 6.51 5.26 -0.61
CA LEU A 23 5.44 6.23 -0.40
C LEU A 23 5.40 6.76 1.04
N SER A 24 5.66 5.91 2.05
CA SER A 24 5.74 6.33 3.45
C SER A 24 6.89 7.32 3.71
N ARG A 25 7.93 7.27 2.88
CA ARG A 25 9.05 8.23 2.89
C ARG A 25 8.77 9.52 2.11
N GLY A 26 7.56 9.68 1.56
CA GLY A 26 7.14 10.89 0.84
C GLY A 26 7.49 10.91 -0.64
N HIS A 27 7.92 9.79 -1.24
CA HIS A 27 8.14 9.73 -2.68
C HIS A 27 6.81 9.79 -3.45
N THR A 28 6.83 10.38 -4.64
CA THR A 28 5.65 10.43 -5.51
C THR A 28 5.39 9.10 -6.20
N ILE A 29 4.15 8.88 -6.65
CA ILE A 29 3.78 7.69 -7.43
C ILE A 29 4.60 7.57 -8.70
N GLU A 30 4.87 8.69 -9.38
CA GLU A 30 5.72 8.74 -10.58
C GLU A 30 7.14 8.23 -10.28
N TYR A 31 7.77 8.75 -9.22
CA TYR A 31 9.10 8.32 -8.81
C TYR A 31 9.12 6.83 -8.46
N VAL A 32 8.15 6.38 -7.66
CA VAL A 32 8.02 4.97 -7.28
C VAL A 32 7.86 4.07 -8.50
N ALA A 33 6.97 4.43 -9.42
CA ALA A 33 6.71 3.67 -10.64
C ALA A 33 7.99 3.48 -11.46
N ARG A 34 8.80 4.54 -11.60
CA ARG A 34 10.10 4.47 -12.26
C ARG A 34 11.08 3.55 -11.52
N GLN A 35 11.14 3.60 -10.19
CA GLN A 35 12.05 2.76 -9.39
C GLN A 35 11.73 1.27 -9.50
N VAL A 36 10.44 0.90 -9.59
CA VAL A 36 10.02 -0.51 -9.71
C VAL A 36 9.76 -0.95 -11.16
N ALA A 37 10.16 -0.13 -12.14
CA ALA A 37 9.95 -0.38 -13.57
C ALA A 37 8.48 -0.68 -13.96
N LEU A 38 7.54 0.03 -13.34
CA LEU A 38 6.10 -0.05 -13.64
C LEU A 38 5.56 1.28 -14.16
N SER A 39 4.37 1.23 -14.75
CA SER A 39 3.59 2.45 -15.03
C SER A 39 2.93 2.98 -13.75
N GLU A 40 2.71 4.30 -13.67
CA GLU A 40 1.92 4.90 -12.58
C GLU A 40 0.53 4.27 -12.44
N ARG A 41 -0.10 3.93 -13.57
CA ARG A 41 -1.41 3.25 -13.58
C ARG A 41 -1.33 1.90 -12.87
N THR A 42 -0.27 1.14 -13.08
CA THR A 42 -0.06 -0.16 -12.43
C THR A 42 0.17 0.02 -10.92
N VAL A 43 0.97 1.02 -10.52
CA VAL A 43 1.19 1.33 -9.11
C VAL A 43 -0.11 1.73 -8.42
N ARG A 44 -0.90 2.66 -9.01
CA ARG A 44 -2.23 3.05 -8.48
C ARG A 44 -3.19 1.87 -8.38
N ARG A 45 -3.24 1.00 -9.39
CA ARG A 45 -4.08 -0.20 -9.37
C ARG A 45 -3.68 -1.13 -8.23
N ARG A 46 -2.38 -1.36 -8.05
CA ARG A 46 -1.86 -2.23 -6.99
C ARG A 46 -2.15 -1.64 -5.60
N LEU A 47 -1.96 -0.34 -5.40
CA LEU A 47 -2.33 0.35 -4.16
C LEU A 47 -3.83 0.25 -3.84
N ARG A 48 -4.69 0.30 -4.87
CA ARG A 48 -6.13 0.07 -4.71
C ARG A 48 -6.42 -1.36 -4.26
N THR A 49 -5.84 -2.36 -4.93
CA THR A 49 -5.98 -3.76 -4.51
C THR A 49 -5.51 -3.99 -3.09
N ILE A 50 -4.38 -3.38 -2.68
CA ILE A 50 -3.90 -3.46 -1.29
C ILE A 50 -4.92 -2.84 -0.32
N ALA A 51 -5.47 -1.67 -0.64
CA ALA A 51 -6.48 -1.02 0.20
C ALA A 51 -7.74 -1.87 0.32
N ASP A 52 -8.21 -2.44 -0.80
CA ASP A 52 -9.36 -3.34 -0.84
C ASP A 52 -9.11 -4.60 0.01
N ASP A 53 -7.92 -5.22 -0.10
CA ASP A 53 -7.52 -6.41 0.66
C ASP A 53 -7.39 -6.15 2.18
N LEU A 54 -7.00 -4.93 2.54
CA LEU A 54 -6.90 -4.47 3.93
C LEU A 54 -8.23 -3.95 4.50
N GLY A 55 -9.26 -3.82 3.66
CA GLY A 55 -10.56 -3.26 4.06
C GLY A 55 -10.51 -1.77 4.39
N VAL A 56 -9.68 -1.00 3.70
CA VAL A 56 -9.52 0.46 3.92
C VAL A 56 -9.86 1.28 2.69
N ASP A 57 -10.20 2.55 2.89
CA ASP A 57 -10.78 3.40 1.86
C ASP A 57 -9.72 4.13 1.02
N SER A 58 -8.46 4.14 1.47
CA SER A 58 -7.39 4.87 0.79
C SER A 58 -6.03 4.21 0.83
N SER A 59 -5.19 4.56 -0.15
CA SER A 59 -3.77 4.16 -0.18
C SER A 59 -2.97 4.72 1.00
N ILE A 60 -3.37 5.87 1.55
CA ILE A 60 -2.74 6.45 2.74
C ILE A 60 -3.04 5.56 3.95
N GLU A 61 -4.29 5.12 4.13
CA GLU A 61 -4.64 4.17 5.17
C GLU A 61 -3.86 2.86 5.00
N ALA A 62 -3.78 2.32 3.78
CA ALA A 62 -2.97 1.12 3.52
C ALA A 62 -1.50 1.27 3.96
N ILE A 63 -0.89 2.44 3.71
CA ILE A 63 0.47 2.76 4.20
C ILE A 63 0.50 2.78 5.73
N VAL A 64 -0.46 3.45 6.39
CA VAL A 64 -0.55 3.51 7.86
C VAL A 64 -0.73 2.11 8.46
N HIS A 65 -1.53 1.25 7.84
CA HIS A 65 -1.69 -0.14 8.24
C HIS A 65 -0.37 -0.91 8.17
N ALA A 66 0.39 -0.78 7.06
CA ALA A 66 1.68 -1.45 6.92
C ALA A 66 2.72 -0.96 7.95
N VAL A 67 2.72 0.33 8.30
CA VAL A 67 3.59 0.88 9.37
C VAL A 67 3.19 0.33 10.74
N ARG A 68 1.89 0.36 11.07
CA ARG A 68 1.39 -0.14 12.36
C ARG A 68 1.60 -1.65 12.54
N ALA A 69 1.57 -2.40 11.45
CA ALA A 69 1.87 -3.83 11.43
C ALA A 69 3.38 -4.15 11.48
N GLY A 70 4.27 -3.15 11.45
CA GLY A 70 5.72 -3.35 11.47
C GLY A 70 6.29 -3.95 10.17
N LEU A 71 5.54 -3.85 9.06
CA LEU A 71 5.95 -4.42 7.77
C LEU A 71 6.89 -3.49 6.98
N ILE A 72 6.79 -2.18 7.19
CA ILE A 72 7.60 -1.17 6.49
C ILE A 72 8.34 -0.18 7.37
#